data_AF-A0A1D8GBQ8-F1
#
_entry.id   AF-A0A1D8GBQ8-F1
#
_cell.length_a   1.000
_cell.length_b   1.000
_cell.length_c   1.000
_cell.angle_alpha   90.00
_cell.angle_beta   90.00
_cell.angle_gamma   90.00
#
_symmetry.space_group_name_H-M   'P 1'
#
loop_
_entity.id
_entity.type
_entity.pdbx_description
1 polymer ?
#
loop_
_entity_poly.entity_id
_entity_poly.type
_entity_poly.pdbx_seq_one_letter_code
_entity_poly.pdbx_strand_id
1 'polypeptide(L)'
;MEIQRHPSSILNLAKEIIKVVDAYWTRRITEKELNEYMTYWAHHEAEKLFRANEWNPTIKQRVGSKRLKVMEKMLSGYQIKM
;
A
#
# COMPACT_ATOMS: atom_id res chain seq x y z
N MET A 1 -7.68 3.59 14.95
CA MET A 1 -7.93 3.18 13.55
C MET A 1 -7.36 1.78 13.41
N GLU A 2 -8.18 0.81 13.02
CA GLU A 2 -7.70 -0.56 12.80
C GLU A 2 -7.33 -0.74 11.33
N ILE A 3 -6.05 -0.98 11.07
CA ILE A 3 -5.51 -1.28 9.73
C ILE A 3 -5.23 -2.78 9.69
N GLN A 4 -5.77 -3.46 8.68
CA GLN A 4 -5.54 -4.91 8.53
C GLN A 4 -4.21 -5.17 7.80
N ARG A 5 -3.30 -5.88 8.48
CA ARG A 5 -2.02 -6.29 7.90
C ARG A 5 -2.17 -7.43 6.88
N HIS A 6 -3.15 -8.32 7.08
CA HIS A 6 -3.48 -9.42 6.17
C HIS A 6 -4.90 -9.27 5.59
N PRO A 7 -5.09 -8.39 4.59
CA PRO A 7 -6.38 -8.25 3.94
C PRO A 7 -6.77 -9.53 3.19
N SER A 8 -8.02 -9.95 3.34
CA SER A 8 -8.55 -11.20 2.74
C SER A 8 -8.70 -11.16 1.21
N SER A 9 -8.58 -9.99 0.58
CA SER A 9 -8.67 -9.85 -0.88
C SER A 9 -7.92 -8.60 -1.37
N ILE A 10 -7.65 -8.54 -2.67
CA ILE A 10 -7.06 -7.35 -3.33
C ILE A 10 -7.93 -6.11 -3.10
N LEU A 11 -9.26 -6.27 -3.11
CA LEU A 11 -10.19 -5.17 -2.84
C LEU A 11 -10.09 -4.66 -1.40
N ASN A 12 -9.89 -5.56 -0.44
CA ASN A 12 -9.67 -5.17 0.95
C ASN A 12 -8.30 -4.50 1.12
N LEU A 13 -7.24 -5.03 0.47
CA LEU A 13 -5.93 -4.38 0.46
C LEU A 13 -6.01 -2.95 -0.07
N ALA A 14 -6.72 -2.72 -1.18
CA ALA A 14 -6.93 -1.38 -1.73
C ALA A 14 -7.61 -0.44 -0.72
N LYS A 15 -8.62 -0.92 0.02
CA LYS A 15 -9.30 -0.13 1.07
C LYS A 15 -8.34 0.21 2.21
N GLU A 16 -7.54 -0.75 2.66
CA GLU A 16 -6.56 -0.51 3.73
C GLU A 16 -5.49 0.50 3.29
N ILE A 17 -4.99 0.40 2.06
CA ILE A 17 -4.05 1.38 1.49
C ILE A 17 -4.64 2.80 1.51
N ILE A 18 -5.88 2.96 1.06
CA ILE A 18 -6.56 4.27 1.07
C ILE A 18 -6.64 4.80 2.50
N LYS A 19 -7.06 3.98 3.46
CA LYS A 19 -7.14 4.38 4.87
C LYS A 19 -5.79 4.83 5.42
N VAL A 20 -4.72 4.08 5.17
CA VAL A 20 -3.37 4.40 5.68
C VAL A 20 -2.85 5.69 5.07
N VAL A 21 -2.97 5.86 3.74
CA VAL A 21 -2.50 7.08 3.07
C VAL A 21 -3.32 8.30 3.51
N ASP A 22 -4.64 8.17 3.66
CA ASP A 22 -5.48 9.26 4.15
C ASP A 22 -5.21 9.60 5.62
N ALA A 23 -4.92 8.59 6.45
CA ALA A 23 -4.47 8.80 7.82
C ALA A 23 -3.13 9.56 7.88
N TYR A 24 -2.20 9.25 6.98
CA TYR A 24 -0.94 9.98 6.86
C TYR A 24 -1.17 11.44 6.44
N TRP A 25 -1.99 11.68 5.41
CA TRP A 25 -2.32 13.04 4.96
C TRP A 25 -3.03 13.87 6.03
N THR A 26 -3.87 13.23 6.86
CA THR A 26 -4.55 13.85 7.99
C THR A 26 -3.70 13.89 9.27
N ARG A 27 -2.40 13.55 9.18
CA ARG A 27 -1.42 13.56 10.28
C ARG A 27 -1.82 12.69 11.49
N ARG A 28 -2.65 11.66 11.26
CA ARG A 28 -3.04 10.67 12.27
C ARG A 28 -2.00 9.57 12.47
N ILE A 29 -1.18 9.34 11.45
CA ILE A 29 -0.01 8.46 11.53
C ILE A 29 1.20 9.20 10.95
N THR A 30 2.38 8.78 11.39
CA THR A 30 3.67 9.28 10.93
C THR A 30 4.07 8.67 9.59
N GLU A 31 5.07 9.29 8.93
CA GLU A 31 5.69 8.72 7.73
C GLU A 31 6.30 7.35 8.00
N LYS A 32 6.87 7.15 9.20
CA LYS A 32 7.44 5.86 9.63
C LYS A 32 6.37 4.77 9.68
N GLU A 33 5.22 5.04 10.31
CA GLU A 33 4.11 4.08 10.37
C GLU A 33 3.55 3.78 8.97
N LEU A 34 3.40 4.79 8.12
CA LEU A 34 3.02 4.60 6.72
C LEU A 34 4.00 3.66 6.01
N ASN A 35 5.30 3.90 6.15
CA ASN A 35 6.33 3.06 5.55
C ASN A 35 6.23 1.62 6.06
N GLU A 36 6.08 1.42 7.37
CA GLU A 36 5.94 0.07 7.95
C GLU A 36 4.78 -0.71 7.32
N TYR A 37 3.59 -0.10 7.13
CA TYR A 37 2.47 -0.77 6.46
C TYR A 37 2.76 -1.07 4.98
N MET A 38 3.32 -0.11 4.25
CA MET A 38 3.63 -0.29 2.82
C MET A 38 4.65 -1.40 2.61
N THR A 39 5.72 -1.40 3.39
CA THR A 39 6.82 -2.37 3.32
C THR A 39 6.35 -3.75 3.79
N TYR A 40 5.43 -3.80 4.77
CA TYR A 40 4.79 -5.04 5.20
C TYR A 40 3.96 -5.66 4.08
N TRP A 41 3.06 -4.90 3.45
CA TRP A 41 2.25 -5.42 2.35
C TRP A 41 3.08 -5.77 1.12
N ALA A 42 4.16 -5.02 0.84
CA ALA A 42 5.07 -5.35 -0.23
C ALA A 42 5.83 -6.67 0.01
N HIS A 43 6.12 -7.03 1.26
CA HIS A 43 6.76 -8.30 1.61
C HIS A 43 5.77 -9.47 1.70
N HIS A 44 4.65 -9.28 2.39
CA HIS A 44 3.77 -10.38 2.81
C HIS A 44 2.52 -10.53 1.94
N GLU A 45 2.15 -9.47 1.22
CA GLU A 45 0.94 -9.41 0.41
C GLU A 45 1.27 -9.04 -1.05
N ALA A 46 2.51 -9.34 -1.48
CA ALA A 46 3.07 -8.94 -2.78
C ALA A 46 2.19 -9.38 -3.95
N GLU A 47 1.64 -10.59 -3.91
CA GLU A 47 0.75 -11.15 -4.93
C GLU A 47 -0.56 -10.36 -5.11
N LYS A 48 -1.01 -9.66 -4.05
CA LYS A 48 -2.21 -8.80 -4.08
C LYS A 48 -1.84 -7.38 -4.52
N LEU A 49 -0.65 -6.94 -4.15
CA LEU A 49 -0.17 -5.57 -4.37
C LEU A 49 0.36 -5.37 -5.80
N PHE A 50 1.07 -6.37 -6.33
CA PHE A 50 1.73 -6.36 -7.63
C PHE A 50 1.17 -7.42 -8.57
N ARG A 51 1.37 -7.22 -9.87
CA ARG A 51 1.12 -8.19 -10.92
C ARG A 51 2.26 -8.08 -11.93
N ALA A 52 3.04 -9.14 -12.08
CA ALA A 52 4.33 -9.10 -12.78
C ALA A 52 5.23 -8.00 -12.18
N ASN A 53 5.74 -7.09 -13.01
CA ASN A 53 6.63 -6.00 -12.59
C ASN A 53 5.91 -4.67 -12.32
N GLU A 54 4.57 -4.68 -12.18
CA GLU A 54 3.77 -3.47 -11.98
C GLU A 54 2.78 -3.61 -10.82
N TRP A 55 2.17 -2.50 -10.40
CA TRP A 55 1.02 -2.53 -9.50
C TRP A 55 -0.13 -3.33 -10.09
N ASN A 56 -0.83 -4.08 -9.23
CA ASN A 56 -2.03 -4.79 -9.60
C ASN A 56 -3.08 -3.81 -10.18
N PRO A 57 -3.74 -4.12 -11.33
CA PRO A 57 -4.71 -3.21 -11.94
C PRO A 57 -5.86 -2.79 -11.01
N THR A 58 -6.33 -3.68 -10.15
CA THR A 58 -7.37 -3.36 -9.17
C THR A 58 -6.87 -2.37 -8.13
N ILE A 59 -5.61 -2.51 -7.68
CA ILE A 59 -4.97 -1.54 -6.79
C ILE A 59 -4.87 -0.19 -7.50
N LYS A 60 -4.37 -0.15 -8.75
CA LYS A 60 -4.27 1.10 -9.53
C LYS A 60 -5.61 1.82 -9.65
N GLN A 61 -6.65 1.08 -10.01
CA GLN A 61 -8.00 1.62 -10.22
C GLN A 61 -8.63 2.15 -8.92
N ARG A 62 -8.52 1.40 -7.81
CA ARG A 62 -9.21 1.72 -6.55
C ARG A 62 -8.49 2.79 -5.74
N VAL A 63 -7.16 2.71 -5.65
CA VAL A 63 -6.34 3.61 -4.82
C VAL A 63 -6.21 4.99 -5.48
N GLY A 64 -6.10 5.02 -6.81
CA GLY A 64 -5.97 6.24 -7.60
C GLY A 64 -4.56 6.81 -7.62
N SER A 65 -4.28 7.61 -8.64
CA SER A 65 -2.93 8.06 -9.01
C SER A 65 -2.21 8.85 -7.92
N LYS A 66 -2.91 9.72 -7.17
CA LYS A 66 -2.29 10.53 -6.11
C LYS A 66 -1.74 9.67 -4.97
N ARG A 67 -2.52 8.67 -4.54
CA ARG A 67 -2.12 7.79 -3.43
C ARG A 67 -1.07 6.78 -3.89
N LEU A 68 -1.18 6.27 -5.11
CA LEU A 68 -0.13 5.45 -5.73
C LEU A 68 1.23 6.15 -5.73
N LYS A 69 1.29 7.43 -6.09
CA LYS A 69 2.55 8.20 -6.04
C LYS A 69 3.17 8.26 -4.63
N VAL A 70 2.33 8.32 -3.59
CA VAL A 70 2.82 8.25 -2.21
C VAL A 70 3.41 6.88 -1.94
N MET A 71 2.74 5.81 -2.35
CA MET A 71 3.25 4.44 -2.20
C MET A 71 4.56 4.23 -2.95
N GLU A 72 4.65 4.69 -4.19
CA GLU A 72 5.88 4.65 -5.01
C GLU A 72 7.03 5.37 -4.32
N LYS A 73 6.78 6.52 -3.69
CA LYS A 73 7.78 7.22 -2.88
C LYS A 73 8.21 6.38 -1.67
N MET A 74 7.26 5.79 -0.95
CA MET A 74 7.56 4.97 0.25
C MET A 74 8.32 3.69 -0.08
N LEU A 75 8.07 3.12 -1.26
CA LEU A 75 8.74 1.94 -1.76
C LEU A 75 9.91 2.29 -2.70
N SER A 76 10.28 3.57 -2.83
CA SER A 76 11.43 3.95 -3.64
C SER A 76 12.71 3.50 -2.92
N GLY A 77 13.42 2.56 -3.55
CA GLY A 77 14.53 1.83 -2.92
C GLY A 77 14.12 0.50 -2.24
N TYR A 78 12.83 0.17 -2.20
CA TYR A 78 12.39 -1.18 -1.85
C TYR A 78 12.62 -2.12 -3.03
N GLN A 79 13.62 -2.99 -2.92
CA GLN A 79 13.83 -4.05 -3.89
C GLN A 79 12.79 -5.14 -3.63
N ILE A 80 11.85 -5.30 -4.56
CA ILE A 80 10.93 -6.44 -4.54
C ILE A 80 11.79 -7.69 -4.60
N LYS A 81 11.89 -8.43 -3.49
CA LYS A 81 12.40 -9.80 -3.50
C LYS A 81 11.33 -10.64 -4.17
N MET A 82 11.48 -10.82 -5.47
CA MET A 82 10.77 -11.85 -6.23
C MET A 82 11.35 -13.23 -5.88
#